data_AF-A0A8S2P2T1-F1
#
_entry.id   AF-A0A8S2P2T1-F1
#
_cell.length_a   1.000
_cell.length_b   1.000
_cell.length_c   1.000
_cell.angle_alpha   90.00
_cell.angle_beta   90.00
_cell.angle_gamma   90.00
#
_symmetry.space_group_name_H-M   'P 1'
#
loop_
_entity.id
_entity.type
_entity.pdbx_description
1 polymer ?
#
loop_
_entity_poly.entity_id
_entity_poly.type
_entity_poly.pdbx_seq_one_letter_code
_entity_poly.pdbx_strand_id
1 'polypeptide(L)'
;MLALVVPNSVQAKFAFNALPEKYKSKLKDAELRFAVAGSHSCNALENDGILTLVHTGIDEIGADIGLVDVCDVFYRKTIREEALVEFDEYVKQIRSTLDETIKQHCLTATPDLWTDNLMKRRYLDFYCLHC
;
A
#
# COMPACT_ATOMS: atom_id res chain seq x y z
N MET A 1 4.91 8.70 27.98
CA MET A 1 4.52 9.28 26.69
C MET A 1 5.75 9.25 25.79
N LEU A 2 6.07 8.09 25.21
CA LEU A 2 7.15 7.95 24.24
C LEU A 2 6.54 8.20 22.87
N ALA A 3 6.81 9.36 22.29
CA ALA A 3 6.49 9.62 20.90
C ALA A 3 7.34 8.65 20.07
N LEU A 4 6.68 7.68 19.44
CA LEU A 4 7.24 6.93 18.32
C LEU A 4 7.56 7.94 17.23
N VAL A 5 8.82 8.39 17.19
CA VAL A 5 9.39 9.04 16.03
C VAL A 5 9.54 7.93 15.00
N VAL A 6 8.45 7.68 14.27
CA VAL A 6 8.51 6.99 12.99
C VAL A 6 9.48 7.84 12.15
N PRO A 7 10.58 7.27 11.62
CA PRO A 7 11.44 8.01 10.73
C PRO A 7 10.54 8.57 9.63
N ASN A 8 10.68 9.86 9.32
CA ASN A 8 10.04 10.47 8.16
C ASN A 8 10.45 9.65 6.92
N SER A 9 9.68 8.62 6.60
CA SER A 9 9.69 7.98 5.29
C SER A 9 9.26 9.10 4.37
N VAL A 10 10.24 9.63 3.64
CA VAL A 10 10.17 10.72 2.67
C VAL A 10 8.73 10.94 2.23
N GLN A 11 8.02 11.84 2.92
CA GLN A 11 6.79 12.39 2.40
C GLN A 11 7.23 13.24 1.23
N ALA A 12 7.34 12.62 0.06
CA ALA A 12 7.23 13.33 -1.18
C ALA A 12 5.82 13.90 -1.17
N LYS A 13 5.66 15.08 -0.56
CA LYS A 13 4.47 15.92 -0.72
C LYS A 13 4.46 16.29 -2.19
N PHE A 14 3.79 15.46 -2.98
CA PHE A 14 3.75 15.65 -4.42
C PHE A 14 2.95 16.89 -4.76
N ALA A 15 3.64 17.85 -5.36
CA ALA A 15 3.01 18.92 -6.10
C ALA A 15 2.87 18.46 -7.55
N PHE A 16 1.72 17.91 -7.92
CA PHE A 16 1.34 17.61 -9.32
C PHE A 16 1.68 18.78 -10.28
N ASN A 17 1.67 20.01 -9.76
CA ASN A 17 2.00 21.23 -10.47
C ASN A 17 3.49 21.41 -10.80
N ALA A 18 4.40 20.67 -10.16
CA ALA A 18 5.86 20.79 -10.34
C ALA A 18 6.42 19.89 -11.46
N LEU A 19 5.65 18.92 -11.97
CA LEU A 19 6.07 18.08 -13.08
C LEU A 19 6.15 18.88 -14.39
N PRO A 20 7.15 18.65 -15.25
CA PRO A 20 7.16 19.22 -16.60
C PRO A 20 5.94 18.74 -17.40
N GLU A 21 5.35 19.63 -18.20
CA GLU A 21 4.07 19.37 -18.89
C GLU A 21 4.09 18.14 -19.81
N LYS A 22 5.27 17.83 -20.37
CA LYS A 22 5.52 16.63 -21.19
C LYS A 22 5.32 15.31 -20.43
N TYR A 23 5.51 15.31 -19.11
CA TYR A 23 5.36 14.12 -18.26
C TYR A 23 3.96 14.02 -17.65
N LYS A 24 3.25 15.13 -17.47
CA LYS A 24 1.86 15.11 -16.99
C LYS A 24 0.91 14.36 -17.93
N SER A 25 1.08 14.52 -19.25
CA SER A 25 0.27 13.78 -20.24
C SER A 25 0.56 12.29 -20.24
N LYS A 26 1.84 11.91 -20.07
CA LYS A 26 2.26 10.51 -19.95
C LYS A 26 1.77 9.85 -18.67
N LEU A 27 1.80 10.55 -17.54
CA LEU A 27 1.28 10.08 -16.27
C LEU A 27 -0.23 9.79 -16.38
N LYS A 28 -1.00 10.72 -16.95
CA LYS A 28 -2.45 10.51 -17.17
C LYS A 28 -2.75 9.34 -18.09
N ASP A 29 -1.95 9.13 -19.14
CA ASP A 29 -2.11 7.96 -20.02
C ASP A 29 -1.79 6.65 -19.29
N ALA A 30 -0.77 6.63 -18.44
CA ALA A 30 -0.43 5.48 -17.61
C ALA A 30 -1.51 5.17 -16.56
N GLU A 31 -2.03 6.18 -15.86
CA GLU A 31 -3.15 6.06 -14.93
C GLU A 31 -4.40 5.48 -15.60
N LEU A 32 -4.72 5.99 -16.81
CA LEU A 32 -5.87 5.51 -17.59
C LEU A 32 -5.69 4.05 -18.03
N ARG A 33 -4.49 3.67 -18.48
CA ARG A 33 -4.19 2.27 -18.84
C ARG A 33 -4.25 1.36 -17.62
N PHE A 34 -3.76 1.80 -16.47
CA PHE A 34 -3.86 1.05 -15.22
C PHE A 34 -5.33 0.79 -14.86
N ALA A 35 -6.19 1.81 -14.86
CA ALA A 35 -7.61 1.63 -14.55
C ALA A 35 -8.35 0.77 -15.59
N VAL A 36 -8.21 1.11 -16.88
CA VAL A 36 -9.01 0.52 -17.96
C VAL A 36 -8.45 -0.83 -18.42
N ALA A 37 -7.17 -0.87 -18.82
CA ALA A 37 -6.56 -2.10 -19.33
C ALA A 37 -6.27 -3.10 -18.20
N GLY A 38 -5.88 -2.60 -17.01
CA GLY A 38 -5.68 -3.42 -15.81
C GLY A 38 -6.97 -3.87 -15.12
N SER A 39 -8.14 -3.37 -15.56
CA SER A 39 -9.44 -3.63 -14.90
C SER A 39 -9.43 -3.27 -13.41
N HIS A 40 -8.73 -2.20 -13.04
CA HIS A 40 -8.66 -1.70 -11.68
C HIS A 40 -9.75 -0.66 -11.42
N SER A 41 -10.22 -0.56 -10.18
CA SER A 41 -11.14 0.50 -9.78
C SER A 41 -10.47 1.87 -9.97
N CYS A 42 -11.23 2.88 -10.42
CA CYS A 42 -10.71 4.26 -10.47
C CYS A 42 -10.22 4.75 -9.10
N ASN A 43 -10.82 4.27 -8.01
CA ASN A 43 -10.38 4.61 -6.64
C ASN A 43 -8.96 4.10 -6.33
N ALA A 44 -8.44 3.13 -7.09
CA ALA A 44 -7.06 2.68 -6.91
C ALA A 44 -6.06 3.79 -7.27
N LEU A 45 -6.44 4.74 -8.13
CA LEU A 45 -5.61 5.93 -8.45
C LEU A 45 -5.58 6.96 -7.32
N GLU A 46 -6.44 6.83 -6.31
CA GLU A 46 -6.40 7.66 -5.10
C GLU A 46 -5.46 7.07 -4.03
N ASN A 47 -4.90 5.87 -4.28
CA ASN A 47 -3.97 5.24 -3.35
C ASN A 47 -2.55 5.81 -3.51
N ASP A 48 -2.03 6.41 -2.44
CA ASP A 48 -0.69 7.02 -2.40
C ASP A 48 0.43 6.05 -2.79
N GLY A 49 0.30 4.76 -2.44
CA GLY A 49 1.29 3.74 -2.79
C GLY A 49 1.31 3.43 -4.29
N ILE A 50 0.14 3.36 -4.92
CA ILE A 50 0.04 3.17 -6.38
C ILE A 50 0.56 4.40 -7.11
N LEU A 51 0.20 5.60 -6.66
CA LEU A 51 0.72 6.84 -7.24
C LEU A 51 2.24 6.94 -7.14
N THR A 52 2.80 6.56 -5.99
CA THR A 52 4.26 6.51 -5.79
C THR A 52 4.92 5.51 -6.74
N LEU A 53 4.36 4.31 -6.88
CA LEU A 53 4.88 3.28 -7.78
C LEU A 53 4.89 3.72 -9.26
N VAL A 54 3.76 4.28 -9.72
CA VAL A 54 3.63 4.79 -11.09
C VAL A 54 4.64 5.92 -11.34
N HIS A 55 4.85 6.79 -10.36
CA HIS A 55 5.80 7.87 -10.45
C HIS A 55 7.25 7.38 -10.49
N THR A 56 7.65 6.46 -9.59
CA THR A 56 8.97 5.82 -9.62
C THR A 56 9.24 5.17 -10.99
N GLY A 57 8.23 4.51 -11.58
CA GLY A 57 8.33 3.96 -12.92
C GLY A 57 8.56 5.00 -14.03
N ILE A 58 8.04 6.22 -13.88
CA ILE A 58 8.20 7.30 -14.86
C ILE A 58 9.50 8.08 -14.66
N ASP A 59 9.83 8.43 -13.42
CA ASP A 59 10.95 9.30 -13.07
C ASP A 59 12.28 8.56 -13.01
N GLU A 60 12.32 7.35 -12.47
CA GLU A 60 13.57 6.60 -12.27
C GLU A 60 13.86 5.63 -13.42
N ILE A 61 12.84 5.04 -14.03
CA ILE A 61 12.99 3.97 -15.02
C ILE A 61 12.60 4.44 -16.44
N GLY A 62 11.54 5.24 -16.55
CA GLY A 62 10.96 5.71 -17.82
C GLY A 62 11.65 6.92 -18.46
N ALA A 63 12.60 7.56 -17.77
CA ALA A 63 13.35 8.70 -18.29
C ALA A 63 14.32 8.30 -19.43
N ASP A 64 14.89 7.08 -19.41
CA ASP A 64 15.90 6.63 -20.37
C ASP A 64 15.43 5.55 -21.37
N ILE A 65 14.40 4.75 -21.06
CA ILE A 65 14.11 3.50 -21.82
C ILE A 65 12.70 3.48 -22.46
N GLY A 66 11.88 4.50 -22.23
CA GLY A 66 10.47 4.50 -22.64
C GLY A 66 9.55 3.97 -21.55
N LEU A 67 8.25 4.27 -21.69
CA LEU A 67 7.22 4.04 -20.66
C LEU A 67 7.28 2.61 -20.12
N VAL A 68 7.59 2.48 -18.83
CA VAL A 68 7.44 1.22 -18.09
C VAL A 68 5.95 0.89 -18.03
N ASP A 69 5.58 -0.30 -18.49
CA ASP A 69 4.25 -0.81 -18.26
C ASP A 69 4.12 -1.11 -16.77
N VAL A 70 3.16 -0.47 -16.11
CA VAL A 70 2.86 -0.71 -14.70
C VAL A 70 2.54 -2.20 -14.47
N CYS A 71 2.00 -2.90 -15.46
CA CYS A 71 1.77 -4.35 -15.43
C CYS A 71 3.08 -5.15 -15.32
N ASP A 72 4.19 -4.64 -15.87
CA ASP A 72 5.50 -5.29 -15.80
C ASP A 72 6.11 -5.16 -14.40
N VAL A 73 5.84 -4.06 -13.70
CA VAL A 73 6.25 -3.86 -12.30
C VAL A 73 5.56 -4.88 -11.39
N PHE A 74 4.32 -5.28 -11.72
CA PHE A 74 3.51 -6.19 -10.91
C PHE A 74 3.75 -7.70 -11.15
N TYR A 75 4.86 -8.13 -11.77
CA TYR A 75 5.14 -9.57 -12.04
C TYR A 75 5.48 -10.42 -10.78
N ARG A 76 4.44 -10.63 -9.96
CA ARG A 76 3.88 -11.84 -9.32
C ARG A 76 4.70 -12.81 -8.46
N LYS A 77 6.02 -12.92 -8.53
CA LYS A 77 6.76 -13.81 -7.60
C LYS A 77 7.54 -13.05 -6.54
N THR A 78 8.33 -12.07 -6.93
CA THR A 78 9.19 -11.30 -6.02
C THR A 78 8.38 -10.44 -5.06
N ILE A 79 7.36 -9.72 -5.53
CA ILE A 79 6.53 -8.86 -4.66
C ILE A 79 5.85 -9.66 -3.54
N ARG A 80 5.35 -10.86 -3.84
CA ARG A 80 4.71 -11.71 -2.83
C ARG A 80 5.71 -12.16 -1.79
N GLU A 81 6.89 -12.58 -2.22
CA GLU A 81 7.96 -13.04 -1.34
C GLU A 81 8.48 -11.90 -0.46
N GLU A 82 8.70 -10.72 -1.03
CA GLU A 82 9.08 -9.50 -0.30
C GLU A 82 8.01 -9.08 0.70
N ALA A 83 6.74 -9.04 0.28
CA ALA A 83 5.63 -8.71 1.17
C ALA A 83 5.49 -9.70 2.34
N LEU A 84 5.79 -10.99 2.13
CA LEU A 84 5.79 -11.98 3.20
C LEU A 84 6.94 -11.74 4.19
N VAL A 85 8.14 -11.40 3.71
CA VAL A 85 9.29 -11.07 4.57
C VAL A 85 8.98 -9.84 5.42
N GLU A 86 8.49 -8.77 4.79
CA GLU A 86 8.13 -7.55 5.49
C GLU A 86 6.99 -7.77 6.49
N PHE A 87 5.98 -8.57 6.10
CA PHE A 87 4.88 -8.95 6.99
C PHE A 87 5.40 -9.69 8.24
N ASP A 88 6.33 -10.63 8.09
CA ASP A 88 6.91 -11.35 9.22
C ASP A 88 7.68 -10.41 10.17
N GLU A 89 8.35 -9.39 9.64
CA GLU A 89 9.01 -8.35 10.44
C GLU A 89 7.99 -7.50 11.21
N TYR A 90 6.93 -7.04 10.54
CA TYR A 90 5.83 -6.31 11.18
C TYR A 90 5.16 -7.13 12.30
N VAL A 91 4.90 -8.41 12.05
CA VAL A 91 4.32 -9.30 13.08
C VAL A 91 5.21 -9.39 14.32
N LYS A 92 6.54 -9.47 14.15
CA LYS A 92 7.48 -9.48 15.28
C LYS A 92 7.43 -8.17 16.06
N GLN A 93 7.41 -7.03 15.37
CA GLN A 93 7.34 -5.71 16.01
C GLN A 93 6.01 -5.52 16.77
N ILE A 94 4.89 -5.87 16.15
CA ILE A 94 3.55 -5.79 16.75
C ILE A 94 3.50 -6.69 18.00
N ARG A 95 3.97 -7.94 17.92
CA ARG A 95 4.01 -8.83 19.09
C ARG A 95 4.81 -8.23 20.24
N SER A 96 6.00 -7.70 19.97
CA SER A 96 6.83 -7.07 21.00
C SER A 96 6.14 -5.89 21.68
N THR A 97 5.31 -5.15 20.93
CA THR A 97 4.54 -4.01 21.43
C THR A 97 3.33 -4.47 22.24
N LEU A 98 2.61 -5.48 21.76
CA LEU A 98 1.39 -5.97 22.38
C LEU A 98 1.65 -6.83 23.62
N ASP A 99 2.81 -7.49 23.73
CA ASP A 99 3.14 -8.36 24.86
C ASP A 99 3.07 -7.63 26.21
N GLU A 100 3.52 -6.38 26.26
CA GLU A 100 3.45 -5.55 27.46
C GLU A 100 2.01 -5.14 27.77
N THR A 101 1.26 -4.71 26.77
CA THR A 101 -0.16 -4.31 26.90
C THR A 101 -1.03 -5.47 27.35
N ILE A 102 -0.78 -6.69 26.85
CA ILE A 102 -1.50 -7.91 27.24
C ILE A 102 -1.23 -8.22 28.71
N LYS A 103 0.03 -8.15 29.16
CA LYS A 103 0.39 -8.36 30.58
C LYS A 103 -0.26 -7.33 31.50
N GLN A 104 -0.46 -6.11 31.02
CA GLN A 104 -1.12 -5.04 31.75
C GLN A 104 -2.65 -5.10 31.68
N HIS A 105 -3.23 -6.07 30.94
CA HIS A 105 -4.67 -6.19 30.69
C HIS A 105 -5.29 -4.94 30.04
N CYS A 106 -4.52 -4.21 29.23
CA CYS A 106 -4.91 -2.95 28.58
C CYS A 106 -5.21 -3.12 27.08
N LEU A 107 -5.53 -4.33 26.63
CA LEU A 107 -5.83 -4.62 25.22
C LEU A 107 -7.28 -5.06 25.07
N THR A 108 -8.00 -4.42 24.16
CA THR A 108 -9.34 -4.86 23.75
C THR A 108 -9.27 -5.45 22.35
N ALA A 109 -9.85 -6.64 22.17
CA ALA A 109 -10.01 -7.25 20.85
C ALA A 109 -11.49 -7.21 20.43
N THR A 110 -11.77 -6.59 19.30
CA THR A 110 -13.12 -6.50 18.73
C THR A 110 -13.25 -7.52 17.60
N PRO A 111 -14.10 -8.54 17.75
CA PRO A 111 -14.42 -9.46 16.66
C PRO A 111 -15.42 -8.82 15.70
N ASP A 112 -15.15 -8.90 14.40
CA ASP A 112 -16.10 -8.56 13.33
C ASP A 112 -16.41 -9.82 12.52
N LEU A 113 -17.69 -10.20 12.51
CA LEU A 113 -18.18 -11.41 11.85
C LEU A 113 -19.24 -11.02 10.83
N TRP A 114 -18.96 -11.32 9.57
CA TRP A 114 -19.88 -11.05 8.48
C TRP A 114 -19.95 -12.22 7.50
N THR A 115 -21.07 -12.28 6.77
CA THR A 115 -21.33 -13.34 5.78
C THR A 115 -21.45 -12.72 4.40
N ASP A 116 -20.68 -13.24 3.46
CA ASP A 116 -20.81 -12.94 2.05
C ASP A 116 -21.71 -13.99 1.38
N ASN A 117 -22.91 -13.59 1.01
CA ASN A 117 -23.88 -14.48 0.35
C ASN A 117 -23.54 -14.73 -1.13
N LEU A 118 -22.83 -13.82 -1.79
CA LEU A 118 -22.39 -13.99 -3.18
C LEU A 118 -21.30 -15.06 -3.24
N MET A 119 -20.33 -14.98 -2.32
CA MET A 119 -19.22 -15.94 -2.22
C MET A 119 -19.58 -17.18 -1.41
N LYS A 120 -20.73 -17.18 -0.72
CA LYS A 120 -21.19 -18.23 0.22
C LYS A 120 -20.16 -18.52 1.31
N ARG A 121 -19.54 -17.47 1.86
CA ARG A 121 -18.46 -17.55 2.86
C ARG A 121 -18.78 -16.71 4.09
N ARG A 122 -18.17 -17.09 5.21
CA ARG A 122 -18.19 -16.34 6.47
C ARG A 122 -16.78 -15.86 6.77
N TYR A 123 -16.66 -14.61 7.17
CA TYR A 123 -15.40 -13.93 7.47
C TYR A 123 -15.39 -13.54 8.94
N LEU A 124 -14.26 -13.76 9.60
CA LEU A 124 -14.04 -13.40 10.99
C LEU A 124 -12.74 -12.64 11.08
N ASP A 125 -12.86 -11.35 11.37
CA ASP A 125 -11.74 -10.44 11.53
C ASP A 125 -11.62 -10.02 13.00
N PHE A 126 -10.40 -9.76 13.46
CA PHE A 126 -10.13 -9.26 14.80
C PHE A 126 -9.33 -7.96 14.73
N TYR A 127 -9.81 -6.95 15.43
CA TYR A 127 -9.11 -5.69 15.60
C TYR A 127 -8.66 -5.54 17.05
N CYS A 128 -7.37 -5.35 17.27
CA CYS A 128 -6.81 -5.11 18.60
C CYS A 128 -6.58 -3.60 18.81
N LEU A 129 -7.15 -3.07 19.88
CA LEU A 129 -7.02 -1.68 20.30
C LEU A 129 -6.33 -1.62 21.66
N HIS A 130 -5.30 -0.79 21.76
CA HIS A 130 -4.69 -0.43 23.04
C HIS A 130 -5.61 0.56 23.76
N CYS A 131 -5.93 0.29 25.02
CA CYS A 131 -6.72 1.17 25.88
C CYS A 131 -5.93 2.40 26.34
#